data_AF-A0A010JSJ4-F1
#
_entry.id   AF-A0A010JSJ4-F1
#
_cell.length_a   1.000
_cell.length_b   1.000
_cell.length_c   1.000
_cell.angle_alpha   90.00
_cell.angle_beta   90.00
_cell.angle_gamma   90.00
#
_symmetry.space_group_name_H-M   'P 1'
#
loop_
_entity.id
_entity.type
_entity.pdbx_description
1 polymer ?
#
loop_
_entity_poly.entity_id
_entity_poly.type
_entity_poly.pdbx_seq_one_letter_code
_entity_poly.pdbx_strand_id
1 'polypeptide(L)'
;MSKNALSDLAKVIVNNFYMKTKDTSNLSGSYIGDILFEVVEADRDLGGLGYPVEMYFNNSGMTITLSTTKKTETFTWDQVPKGDNKKEVVEFIERILRDYFYA
;
A
#
# COMPACT_ATOMS: atom_id res chain seq x y z
N MET A 1 -3.63 -6.75 -15.56
CA MET A 1 -2.27 -6.16 -15.64
C MET A 1 -1.24 -7.30 -15.61
N SER A 2 -0.09 -7.21 -16.27
CA SER A 2 0.92 -8.28 -16.18
C SER A 2 1.59 -8.28 -14.79
N LYS A 3 2.05 -9.45 -14.32
CA LYS A 3 2.76 -9.57 -13.03
C LYS A 3 3.95 -8.61 -12.93
N ASN A 4 4.67 -8.43 -14.04
CA ASN A 4 5.83 -7.55 -14.12
C ASN A 4 5.44 -6.09 -13.93
N ALA A 5 4.34 -5.64 -14.54
CA ALA A 5 3.88 -4.26 -14.42
C ALA A 5 3.44 -3.90 -12.98
N LEU A 6 2.76 -4.82 -12.26
CA LEU A 6 2.40 -4.60 -10.85
C LEU A 6 3.66 -4.53 -9.96
N SER A 7 4.62 -5.41 -10.19
CA SER A 7 5.89 -5.41 -9.45
C SER A 7 6.69 -4.12 -9.68
N ASP A 8 6.76 -3.65 -10.92
CA ASP A 8 7.47 -2.42 -11.25
C ASP A 8 6.75 -1.18 -10.69
N LEU A 9 5.42 -1.16 -10.74
CA LEU A 9 4.61 -0.11 -10.09
C LEU A 9 4.87 -0.06 -8.58
N ALA A 10 4.84 -1.21 -7.89
CA ALA A 10 5.11 -1.29 -6.46
C ALA A 10 6.52 -0.74 -6.12
N LYS A 11 7.55 -1.13 -6.89
CA LYS A 11 8.92 -0.60 -6.71
C LYS A 11 8.96 0.91 -6.89
N VAL A 12 8.29 1.45 -7.91
CA VAL A 12 8.29 2.90 -8.19
C VAL A 12 7.63 3.68 -7.06
N ILE A 13 6.43 3.29 -6.63
CA ILE A 13 5.70 4.00 -5.58
C ILE A 13 6.47 3.95 -4.26
N VAL A 14 6.97 2.78 -3.87
CA VAL A 14 7.75 2.63 -2.65
C VAL A 14 9.04 3.45 -2.74
N ASN A 15 9.77 3.40 -3.86
CA ASN A 15 10.96 4.23 -4.02
C ASN A 15 10.65 5.73 -3.89
N ASN A 16 9.56 6.18 -4.49
CA ASN A 16 9.12 7.57 -4.46
C ASN A 16 8.81 8.02 -3.02
N PHE A 17 8.08 7.21 -2.26
CA PHE A 17 7.79 7.46 -0.84
C PHE A 17 9.10 7.65 -0.05
N TYR A 18 10.04 6.70 -0.13
CA TYR A 18 11.29 6.78 0.62
C TYR A 18 12.19 7.96 0.20
N MET A 19 12.14 8.37 -1.07
CA MET A 19 12.89 9.54 -1.54
C MET A 19 12.31 10.86 -1.01
N LYS A 20 10.99 10.94 -0.86
CA LYS A 20 10.30 12.12 -0.33
C LYS A 20 10.40 12.22 1.19
N THR A 21 10.46 11.08 1.88
CA THR A 21 10.57 11.02 3.34
C THR A 21 11.97 11.42 3.78
N LYS A 22 12.12 12.67 4.22
CA LYS A 22 13.41 13.29 4.57
C LYS A 22 14.16 12.60 5.74
N ASP A 23 13.45 11.85 6.57
CA ASP A 23 14.04 11.09 7.67
C ASP A 23 13.56 9.63 7.62
N THR A 24 14.37 8.79 6.96
CA THR A 24 14.15 7.34 6.95
C THR A 24 14.84 6.62 8.11
N SER A 25 15.53 7.35 9.00
CA SER A 25 16.36 6.76 10.05
C SER A 25 15.53 6.21 11.22
N ASN A 26 14.25 6.58 11.32
CA ASN A 26 13.32 6.09 12.33
C ASN A 26 11.98 5.60 11.75
N LEU A 27 12.05 4.78 10.68
CA LEU A 27 10.87 4.12 10.09
C LEU A 27 10.44 2.87 10.87
N SER A 28 10.37 2.97 12.21
CA SER A 28 10.02 1.85 13.09
C SER A 28 8.55 1.46 13.03
N GLY A 29 7.70 2.34 12.51
CA GLY A 29 6.28 2.10 12.21
C GLY A 29 6.04 1.57 10.80
N SER A 30 4.79 1.18 10.53
CA SER A 30 4.33 0.84 9.18
C SER A 30 3.86 2.10 8.44
N TYR A 31 4.25 2.22 7.17
CA TYR A 31 3.84 3.31 6.27
C TYR A 31 2.99 2.80 5.11
N ILE A 32 2.45 1.58 5.22
CA ILE A 32 1.68 0.96 4.14
C ILE A 32 0.46 1.79 3.76
N GLY A 33 -0.23 2.37 4.74
CA GLY A 33 -1.36 3.27 4.50
C GLY A 33 -0.96 4.49 3.68
N ASP A 34 0.11 5.18 4.08
CA ASP A 34 0.59 6.39 3.40
C ASP A 34 1.00 6.09 1.94
N ILE A 35 1.74 5.00 1.73
CA ILE A 35 2.18 4.57 0.40
C ILE A 35 0.99 4.26 -0.50
N LEU A 36 -0.01 3.53 -0.01
CA LEU A 36 -1.21 3.20 -0.79
C LEU A 36 -2.09 4.43 -1.03
N PHE A 37 -2.11 5.37 -0.09
CA PHE A 37 -2.87 6.61 -0.24
C PHE A 37 -2.32 7.47 -1.40
N GLU A 38 -0.99 7.54 -1.59
CA GLU A 38 -0.40 8.21 -2.76
C GLU A 38 -0.95 7.67 -4.09
N VAL A 39 -1.22 6.37 -4.18
CA VAL A 39 -1.77 5.74 -5.39
C VAL A 39 -3.22 6.17 -5.63
N VAL A 40 -4.02 6.21 -4.55
CA VAL A 40 -5.42 6.61 -4.62
C VAL A 40 -5.55 8.09 -5.00
N GLU A 41 -4.72 8.96 -4.42
CA GLU A 41 -4.70 10.38 -4.75
C GLU A 41 -4.23 10.63 -6.18
N ALA A 42 -3.15 9.96 -6.61
CA ALA A 42 -2.66 10.11 -7.97
C ALA A 42 -3.69 9.71 -9.03
N ASP A 43 -4.48 8.65 -8.79
CA ASP A 43 -5.57 8.28 -9.69
C ASP A 43 -6.65 9.37 -9.77
N ARG A 44 -7.07 9.92 -8.62
CA ARG A 44 -8.07 11.00 -8.56
C ARG A 44 -7.58 12.27 -9.25
N ASP A 45 -6.32 12.65 -9.03
CA ASP A 45 -5.71 13.84 -9.63
C ASP A 45 -5.63 13.74 -11.16
N LEU A 46 -5.52 12.52 -11.68
CA LEU A 46 -5.53 12.23 -13.12
C LEU A 46 -6.95 12.02 -13.70
N GLY A 47 -7.99 12.35 -12.94
CA GLY A 47 -9.39 12.29 -13.36
C GLY A 47 -10.06 10.92 -13.18
N GLY A 48 -9.39 10.01 -12.47
CA GLY A 48 -9.97 8.74 -12.02
C GLY A 48 -10.94 8.91 -10.85
N LEU A 49 -11.62 7.82 -10.50
CA LEU A 49 -12.57 7.80 -9.37
C LEU A 49 -11.89 7.43 -8.04
N GLY A 50 -10.59 7.16 -8.06
CA GLY A 50 -9.88 6.44 -7.01
C GLY A 50 -10.19 4.93 -7.06
N TYR A 51 -9.61 4.21 -6.11
CA TYR A 51 -9.84 2.78 -5.96
C TYR A 51 -10.99 2.53 -4.96
N PRO A 52 -11.89 1.57 -5.21
CA PRO A 52 -12.99 1.22 -4.30
C PRO A 52 -12.48 0.39 -3.12
N VAL A 53 -11.45 0.89 -2.45
CA VAL A 53 -10.77 0.22 -1.35
C VAL A 53 -10.87 1.09 -0.11
N GLU A 54 -11.34 0.49 0.97
CA GLU A 54 -11.37 1.10 2.30
C GLU A 54 -10.24 0.50 3.15
N MET A 55 -9.46 1.37 3.78
CA MET A 55 -8.38 0.97 4.69
C MET A 55 -8.68 1.54 6.07
N TYR A 56 -8.59 0.67 7.09
CA TYR A 56 -8.79 1.02 8.49
C TYR A 56 -7.59 0.56 9.31
N PHE A 57 -7.11 1.43 10.20
CA PHE A 57 -5.95 1.18 11.03
C PHE A 57 -6.33 1.35 12.50
N ASN A 58 -5.97 0.39 13.33
CA ASN A 58 -6.21 0.44 14.77
C ASN A 58 -5.05 -0.20 15.55
N ASN A 59 -5.21 -0.29 16.87
CA ASN A 59 -4.21 -0.89 17.75
C ASN A 59 -3.94 -2.38 17.46
N SER A 60 -4.85 -3.07 16.78
CA SER A 60 -4.73 -4.49 16.44
C SER A 60 -4.08 -4.72 15.07
N GLY A 61 -4.05 -3.70 14.19
CA GLY A 61 -3.42 -3.81 12.88
C GLY A 61 -4.10 -2.98 11.79
N MET A 62 -4.04 -3.52 10.57
CA MET A 62 -4.61 -2.94 9.37
C MET A 62 -5.70 -3.85 8.81
N THR A 63 -6.85 -3.28 8.47
CA THR A 63 -7.91 -3.95 7.72
C THR A 63 -8.07 -3.27 6.37
N ILE A 64 -8.15 -4.08 5.31
CA ILE A 64 -8.44 -3.63 3.95
C ILE A 64 -9.73 -4.28 3.45
N THR A 65 -10.60 -3.49 2.85
CA THR A 65 -11.87 -3.95 2.27
C THR A 65 -12.01 -3.46 0.85
N LEU A 66 -12.25 -4.38 -0.08
CA LEU A 66 -12.64 -4.06 -1.46
C LEU A 66 -14.16 -3.85 -1.50
N SER A 67 -14.62 -2.61 -1.61
CA SER A 67 -16.03 -2.24 -1.47
C SER A 67 -16.94 -2.87 -2.54
N THR A 68 -16.39 -3.19 -3.73
CA THR A 68 -17.15 -3.81 -4.83
C THR A 68 -17.55 -5.26 -4.54
N THR A 69 -16.68 -6.03 -3.89
CA THR A 69 -16.89 -7.46 -3.60
C THR A 69 -17.12 -7.75 -2.12
N LYS A 70 -16.96 -6.74 -1.25
CA LYS A 70 -16.91 -6.88 0.21
C LYS A 70 -15.86 -7.88 0.69
N LYS A 71 -14.82 -8.11 -0.11
CA LYS A 71 -13.66 -8.90 0.30
C LYS A 71 -12.89 -8.09 1.34
N THR A 72 -12.80 -8.63 2.55
CA THR A 72 -12.09 -8.00 3.67
C THR A 72 -10.96 -8.90 4.15
N GLU A 73 -9.81 -8.30 4.46
CA GLU A 73 -8.68 -8.96 5.09
C GLU A 73 -8.11 -8.08 6.21
N THR A 74 -7.73 -8.72 7.31
CA THR A 74 -7.10 -8.07 8.46
C THR A 74 -5.70 -8.63 8.65
N PHE A 75 -4.74 -7.72 8.81
CA PHE A 75 -3.35 -7.99 9.08
C PHE A 75 -3.01 -7.47 10.47
N THR A 76 -2.40 -8.31 11.31
CA THR A 76 -1.83 -7.84 12.59
C THR A 76 -0.58 -7.00 12.32
N TRP A 77 -0.18 -6.15 13.27
CA TRP A 77 1.05 -5.35 13.11
C TRP A 77 2.32 -6.18 12.92
N ASP A 78 2.35 -7.43 13.38
CA ASP A 78 3.46 -8.37 13.13
C ASP A 78 3.50 -8.89 11.69
N GLN A 79 2.38 -8.83 10.97
CA GLN A 79 2.27 -9.23 9.56
C GLN A 79 2.48 -8.06 8.60
N VAL A 80 2.32 -6.82 9.08
CA VAL A 80 2.52 -5.62 8.29
C VAL A 80 3.99 -5.22 8.38
N PRO A 81 4.70 -5.10 7.25
CA PRO A 81 6.12 -4.77 7.29
C PRO A 81 6.35 -3.36 7.84
N LYS A 82 7.45 -3.25 8.57
CA LYS A 82 7.98 -1.97 9.06
C LYS A 82 8.70 -1.24 7.94
N GLY A 83 8.73 0.09 8.04
CA GLY A 83 9.35 0.92 7.02
C GLY A 83 10.88 0.81 6.96
N ASP A 84 11.56 0.21 7.93
CA ASP A 84 13.00 -0.07 7.84
C ASP A 84 13.33 -1.22 6.86
N ASN A 85 12.39 -2.13 6.60
CA ASN A 85 12.55 -3.23 5.66
C ASN A 85 11.89 -2.95 4.30
N LYS A 86 12.57 -2.15 3.48
CA LYS A 86 12.08 -1.72 2.17
C LYS A 86 11.70 -2.88 1.23
N LYS A 87 12.39 -4.02 1.32
CA LYS A 87 12.10 -5.18 0.47
C LYS A 87 10.73 -5.77 0.82
N GLU A 88 10.48 -6.00 2.11
CA GLU A 88 9.18 -6.51 2.57
C GLU A 88 8.05 -5.51 2.31
N VAL A 89 8.31 -4.21 2.44
CA VAL A 89 7.35 -3.17 2.05
C VAL A 89 6.96 -3.29 0.57
N VAL A 90 7.93 -3.43 -0.34
CA VAL A 90 7.64 -3.62 -1.78
C VAL A 90 6.80 -4.86 -2.04
N GLU A 91 7.17 -6.00 -1.45
CA GLU A 91 6.46 -7.27 -1.63
C GLU A 91 5.01 -7.19 -1.10
N PHE A 92 4.83 -6.53 0.05
CA PHE A 92 3.51 -6.32 0.64
C PHE A 92 2.65 -5.37 -0.20
N ILE A 93 3.21 -4.26 -0.68
CA ILE A 93 2.50 -3.32 -1.57
C ILE A 93 2.12 -4.02 -2.88
N GLU A 94 3.02 -4.78 -3.50
CA GLU A 94 2.71 -5.53 -4.72
C GLU A 94 1.53 -6.49 -4.51
N ARG A 95 1.50 -7.18 -3.37
CA ARG A 95 0.38 -8.04 -2.99
C ARG A 95 -0.92 -7.26 -2.86
N ILE A 96 -0.93 -6.15 -2.13
CA ILE A 96 -2.16 -5.35 -1.95
C ILE A 96 -2.66 -4.78 -3.28
N LEU A 97 -1.76 -4.27 -4.13
CA LEU A 97 -2.12 -3.76 -5.44
C LEU A 97 -2.78 -4.85 -6.30
N ARG A 98 -2.22 -6.06 -6.30
CA ARG A 98 -2.75 -7.20 -7.04
C ARG A 98 -4.12 -7.66 -6.53
N ASP A 99 -4.29 -7.74 -5.22
CA ASP A 99 -5.42 -8.43 -4.60
C ASP A 99 -6.61 -7.51 -4.32
N TYR A 100 -6.41 -6.19 -4.35
CA TYR A 100 -7.42 -5.19 -3.98
C TYR A 100 -7.54 -4.01 -4.96
N PHE A 101 -6.46 -3.52 -5.57
CA PHE A 101 -6.53 -2.35 -6.46
C PHE A 101 -6.78 -2.74 -7.92
N TYR A 102 -6.14 -3.83 -8.37
CA TYR A 102 -6.18 -4.32 -9.75
C TYR A 102 -6.61 -5.79 -9.83
N ALA A 103 -7.41 -6.22 -8.86
CA ALA A 103 -7.97 -7.57 -8.75
C ALA A 103 -8.92 -7.92 -9.89
#